data_AF-A0A1H6G587-F1
#
_entry.id   AF-A0A1H6G587-F1
#
_cell.length_a   1.000
_cell.length_b   1.000
_cell.length_c   1.000
_cell.angle_alpha   90.00
_cell.angle_beta   90.00
_cell.angle_gamma   90.00
#
_symmetry.space_group_name_H-M   'P 1'
#
loop_
_entity.id
_entity.type
_entity.pdbx_description
1 polymer ?
#
loop_
_entity_poly.entity_id
_entity_poly.type
_entity_poly.pdbx_seq_one_letter_code
_entity_poly.pdbx_strand_id
1 'polypeptide(L)'
;MSQPDKRTLLAEGLAAGEEDVALHARLVAGGVSPAAAKYEIDRLAKDPMAAMLRRQAARMAKQRWLLANQDRLAREAEGGFALDTLDAPDPDTFYRHHYEANRPAKLTGLIGHWSALTRWSLDHFAAVAGGAVVEAQVERDRSPDYELAKDDHRRLVRFAELIDWLRKDEASNDIYLTAYNSGTNAAALAPLWDDMAPIALLEPRDRDGFFWLGPKGTLTPWHHDLTNNLLVQVMGRKRVRMAPPWAFDRMKNSRHCFSGWGNEALPAGEGDAATPPVLEAIIGPGEAIFLPVGWWHQVEALDLSASMSFTSFRRSNTHVDDYRSWGEIA
;
A
#
# COMPACT_ATOMS: atom_id res chain seq x y z
N MET A 1 35.48 -12.04 -1.31
CA MET A 1 34.57 -11.23 -0.47
C MET A 1 35.40 -10.67 0.67
N SER A 2 35.40 -9.35 0.90
CA SER A 2 36.10 -8.78 2.06
C SER A 2 35.47 -9.29 3.34
N GLN A 3 36.27 -9.55 4.37
CA GLN A 3 35.70 -9.85 5.70
C GLN A 3 34.81 -8.67 6.15
N PRO A 4 33.59 -8.93 6.65
CA PRO A 4 32.73 -7.88 7.17
C PRO A 4 33.43 -7.15 8.33
N ASP A 5 33.27 -5.83 8.41
CA ASP A 5 33.82 -5.05 9.52
C ASP A 5 33.18 -5.53 10.84
N LYS A 6 34.02 -5.95 11.79
CA LYS A 6 33.60 -6.35 13.13
C LYS A 6 32.74 -5.30 13.84
N ARG A 7 32.95 -4.01 13.55
CA ARG A 7 32.12 -2.92 14.12
C ARG A 7 30.71 -2.96 13.56
N THR A 8 30.55 -3.21 12.26
CA THR A 8 29.24 -3.39 11.62
C THR A 8 28.53 -4.61 12.20
N LEU A 9 29.21 -5.75 12.30
CA LEU A 9 28.64 -6.98 12.89
C LEU A 9 28.14 -6.76 14.32
N LEU A 10 28.90 -6.04 15.14
CA LEU A 10 28.48 -5.68 16.50
C LEU A 10 27.30 -4.72 16.50
N ALA A 11 27.33 -3.68 15.67
CA ALA A 11 26.26 -2.70 15.59
C ALA A 11 24.93 -3.33 15.15
N GLU A 12 24.96 -4.18 14.12
CA GLU A 12 23.79 -4.94 13.65
C GLU A 12 23.22 -5.85 14.74
N GLY A 13 24.07 -6.64 15.39
CA GLY A 13 23.62 -7.53 16.45
C GLY A 13 23.06 -6.78 17.67
N LEU A 14 23.71 -5.68 18.07
CA LEU A 14 23.24 -4.83 19.17
C LEU A 14 21.90 -4.17 18.82
N ALA A 15 21.74 -3.70 17.58
CA ALA A 15 20.48 -3.12 17.10
C ALA A 15 19.35 -4.17 17.00
N ALA A 16 19.70 -5.42 16.67
CA ALA A 16 18.79 -6.57 16.71
C ALA A 16 18.43 -7.00 18.14
N GLY A 17 19.14 -6.53 19.15
CA GLY A 17 18.94 -6.89 20.56
C GLY A 17 19.56 -8.22 20.95
N GLU A 18 20.62 -8.64 20.26
CA GLU A 18 21.35 -9.87 20.56
C GLU A 18 22.09 -9.80 21.90
N GLU A 19 22.06 -10.91 22.63
CA GLU A 19 22.86 -11.09 23.84
C GLU A 19 24.33 -11.36 23.51
N ASP A 20 25.20 -11.18 24.51
CA ASP A 20 26.66 -11.30 24.37
C ASP A 20 27.12 -12.60 23.71
N VAL A 21 26.44 -13.71 24.02
CA VAL A 21 26.73 -15.03 23.45
C VAL A 21 26.44 -15.06 21.94
N ALA A 22 25.34 -14.46 21.50
CA ALA A 22 24.98 -14.39 20.09
C ALA A 22 25.90 -13.42 19.33
N LEU A 23 26.24 -12.27 19.92
CA LEU A 23 27.20 -11.32 19.37
C LEU A 23 28.59 -11.95 19.19
N HIS A 24 29.04 -12.74 20.17
CA HIS A 24 30.30 -13.50 20.07
C HIS A 24 30.26 -14.48 18.90
N ALA A 25 29.19 -15.29 18.79
CA ALA A 25 29.02 -16.24 17.72
C ALA A 25 28.99 -15.55 16.34
N ARG A 26 28.31 -14.41 16.22
CA ARG A 26 28.25 -13.58 15.02
C ARG A 26 29.64 -13.10 14.59
N LEU A 27 30.46 -12.62 15.52
CA LEU A 27 31.83 -12.20 15.25
C LEU A 27 32.70 -13.36 14.76
N VAL A 28 32.60 -14.52 15.41
CA VAL A 28 33.37 -15.72 15.01
C VAL A 28 32.96 -16.20 13.63
N ALA A 29 31.65 -16.24 13.35
CA ALA A 29 31.13 -16.56 12.01
C ALA A 29 31.62 -15.57 10.94
N GLY A 30 31.82 -14.29 11.32
CA GLY A 30 32.42 -13.26 10.49
C GLY A 30 33.94 -13.36 10.29
N GLY A 31 34.60 -14.36 10.88
CA GLY A 31 36.05 -14.60 10.73
C GLY A 31 36.92 -13.95 11.81
N VAL A 32 36.33 -13.37 12.87
CA VAL A 32 37.07 -12.85 14.02
C VAL A 32 37.48 -14.03 14.92
N SER A 33 38.74 -14.06 15.39
CA SER A 33 39.18 -15.14 16.27
C SER A 33 38.37 -15.17 17.57
N PRO A 34 38.12 -16.35 18.19
CA PRO A 34 37.32 -16.43 19.42
C PRO A 34 37.83 -15.54 20.57
N ALA A 35 39.15 -15.40 20.68
CA ALA A 35 39.78 -14.52 21.68
C ALA A 35 39.55 -13.04 21.38
N ALA A 36 39.69 -12.62 20.11
CA ALA A 36 39.41 -11.25 19.71
C ALA A 36 37.92 -10.91 19.82
N ALA A 37 37.03 -11.85 19.47
CA ALA A 37 35.60 -11.70 19.65
C ALA A 37 35.24 -11.51 21.13
N LYS A 38 35.79 -12.34 22.03
CA LYS A 38 35.60 -12.17 23.47
C LYS A 38 36.06 -10.80 23.96
N TYR A 39 37.24 -10.34 23.54
CA TYR A 39 37.74 -9.02 23.89
C TYR A 39 36.78 -7.89 23.46
N GLU A 40 36.23 -7.98 22.26
CA GLU A 40 35.26 -6.98 21.78
C GLU A 40 33.98 -7.00 22.62
N ILE A 41 33.44 -8.19 22.95
CA ILE A 41 32.25 -8.31 23.81
C ILE A 41 32.49 -7.73 25.20
N ASP A 42 33.61 -8.08 25.83
CA ASP A 42 33.96 -7.58 27.18
C ASP A 42 34.06 -6.03 27.20
N ARG A 43 34.47 -5.42 26.06
CA ARG A 43 34.56 -3.96 25.90
C ARG A 43 33.19 -3.29 25.82
N LEU A 44 32.16 -3.96 25.29
CA LEU A 44 30.81 -3.40 25.13
C LEU A 44 30.17 -2.98 26.45
N ALA A 45 30.50 -3.66 27.55
CA ALA A 45 29.96 -3.35 28.89
C ALA A 45 30.27 -1.91 29.35
N LYS A 46 31.34 -1.31 28.81
CA LYS A 46 31.76 0.06 29.14
C LYS A 46 31.55 1.04 27.97
N ASP A 47 31.02 0.57 26.85
CA ASP A 47 30.84 1.38 25.65
C ASP A 47 29.47 2.10 25.69
N PRO A 48 29.45 3.46 25.75
CA PRO A 48 28.20 4.21 25.80
C PRO A 48 27.34 4.05 24.52
N MET A 49 27.95 3.79 23.37
CA MET A 49 27.22 3.52 22.12
C MET A 49 26.53 2.16 22.17
N ALA A 50 27.22 1.13 22.67
CA ALA A 50 26.63 -0.19 22.85
C ALA A 50 25.46 -0.15 23.85
N ALA A 51 25.63 0.59 24.95
CA ALA A 51 24.56 0.80 25.92
C ALA A 51 23.35 1.54 25.29
N MET A 52 23.59 2.50 24.40
CA MET A 52 22.50 3.19 23.68
C MET A 52 21.79 2.27 22.69
N LEU A 53 22.53 1.49 21.89
CA LEU A 53 21.94 0.55 20.94
C LEU A 53 21.08 -0.50 21.65
N ARG A 54 21.55 -1.06 22.78
CA ARG A 54 20.73 -1.97 23.60
C ARG A 54 19.44 -1.32 24.10
N ARG A 55 19.50 -0.06 24.54
CA ARG A 55 18.28 0.67 24.95
C ARG A 55 17.31 0.87 23.78
N GLN A 56 17.81 1.17 22.58
CA GLN A 56 16.96 1.30 21.40
C GLN A 56 16.38 -0.06 20.98
N ALA A 57 17.18 -1.13 20.97
CA ALA A 57 16.70 -2.48 20.70
C ALA A 57 15.60 -2.91 21.69
N ALA A 58 15.75 -2.59 22.98
CA ALA A 58 14.72 -2.84 23.99
C ALA A 58 13.43 -2.02 23.76
N ARG A 59 13.55 -0.75 23.31
CA ARG A 59 12.39 0.07 22.91
C ARG A 59 11.68 -0.51 21.70
N MET A 60 12.41 -0.94 20.68
CA MET A 60 11.86 -1.61 19.51
C MET A 60 11.18 -2.93 19.90
N ALA A 61 11.79 -3.73 20.77
CA ALA A 61 11.17 -4.96 21.29
C ALA A 61 9.85 -4.68 22.01
N LYS A 62 9.76 -3.57 22.77
CA LYS A 62 8.52 -3.13 23.41
C LYS A 62 7.45 -2.71 22.40
N GLN A 63 7.84 -2.01 21.32
CA GLN A 63 6.91 -1.69 20.23
C GLN A 63 6.40 -2.96 19.53
N ARG A 64 7.29 -3.90 19.20
CA ARG A 64 6.90 -5.20 18.63
C ARG A 64 5.92 -5.96 19.52
N TRP A 65 6.15 -5.95 20.83
CA TRP A 65 5.23 -6.56 21.78
C TRP A 65 3.85 -5.88 21.78
N LEU A 66 3.77 -4.55 21.65
CA LEU A 66 2.50 -3.84 21.51
C LEU A 66 1.76 -4.25 20.24
N LEU A 67 2.44 -4.31 19.10
CA LEU A 67 1.84 -4.76 17.83
C LEU A 67 1.39 -6.22 17.90
N ALA A 68 2.17 -7.10 18.54
CA ALA A 68 1.78 -8.49 18.77
C ALA A 68 0.54 -8.62 19.68
N ASN A 69 0.28 -7.68 20.58
CA ASN A 69 -1.00 -7.64 21.31
C ASN A 69 -2.17 -7.26 20.39
N GLN A 70 -1.97 -6.35 19.43
CA GLN A 70 -3.01 -6.00 18.46
C GLN A 70 -3.36 -7.19 17.56
N ASP A 71 -2.36 -7.97 17.13
CA ASP A 71 -2.56 -9.25 16.41
C ASP A 71 -3.42 -10.21 17.24
N ARG A 72 -3.06 -10.46 18.51
CA ARG A 72 -3.83 -11.32 19.42
C ARG A 72 -5.28 -10.86 19.58
N LEU A 73 -5.48 -9.58 19.90
CA LEU A 73 -6.82 -9.02 20.10
C LEU A 73 -7.67 -9.10 18.83
N ALA A 74 -7.07 -8.91 17.64
CA ALA A 74 -7.78 -9.03 16.38
C ALA A 74 -8.25 -10.47 16.11
N ARG A 75 -7.46 -11.47 16.51
CA ARG A 75 -7.83 -12.89 16.37
C ARG A 75 -8.82 -13.37 17.43
N GLU A 76 -8.73 -12.81 18.64
CA GLU A 76 -9.63 -13.11 19.75
C GLU A 76 -10.98 -12.40 19.64
N ALA A 77 -11.10 -11.40 18.75
CA ALA A 77 -12.35 -10.71 18.50
C ALA A 77 -13.45 -11.66 18.01
N GLU A 78 -14.71 -11.35 18.34
CA GLU A 78 -15.87 -12.04 17.80
C GLU A 78 -15.89 -11.89 16.27
N GLY A 79 -15.82 -13.00 15.53
CA GLY A 79 -15.67 -13.03 14.07
C GLY A 79 -14.22 -13.20 13.58
N GLY A 80 -13.23 -13.09 14.46
CA GLY A 80 -11.81 -13.24 14.15
C GLY A 80 -11.25 -12.13 13.24
N PHE A 81 -10.07 -12.37 12.67
CA PHE A 81 -9.46 -11.47 11.71
C PHE A 81 -10.06 -11.67 10.31
N ALA A 82 -11.16 -10.97 10.04
CA ALA A 82 -11.92 -11.06 8.80
C ALA A 82 -12.22 -9.68 8.20
N LEU A 83 -12.55 -9.66 6.90
CA LEU A 83 -12.99 -8.45 6.21
C LEU A 83 -14.53 -8.37 6.23
N ASP A 84 -15.06 -7.31 6.81
CA ASP A 84 -16.49 -7.03 6.79
C ASP A 84 -16.95 -6.61 5.39
N THR A 85 -18.17 -7.02 5.03
CA THR A 85 -18.88 -6.52 3.84
C THR A 85 -20.12 -5.75 4.29
N LEU A 86 -20.17 -4.46 3.97
CA LEU A 86 -21.27 -3.57 4.34
C LEU A 86 -22.08 -3.18 3.11
N ASP A 87 -23.39 -3.39 3.16
CA ASP A 87 -24.30 -2.95 2.11
C ASP A 87 -24.91 -1.59 2.44
N ALA A 88 -24.66 -0.60 1.57
CA ALA A 88 -25.12 0.78 1.69
C ALA A 88 -25.11 1.30 3.15
N PRO A 89 -23.95 1.25 3.85
CA PRO A 89 -23.92 1.50 5.29
C PRO A 89 -24.37 2.92 5.63
N ASP A 90 -25.07 3.02 6.77
CA ASP A 90 -25.26 4.31 7.44
C ASP A 90 -23.89 4.99 7.69
N PRO A 91 -23.70 6.26 7.29
CA PRO A 91 -22.43 6.96 7.46
C PRO A 91 -21.90 6.97 8.89
N ASP A 92 -22.75 7.19 9.90
CA ASP A 92 -22.28 7.26 11.29
C ASP A 92 -21.80 5.90 11.80
N THR A 93 -22.48 4.83 11.38
CA THR A 93 -22.05 3.45 11.64
C THR A 93 -20.71 3.15 10.96
N PHE A 94 -20.55 3.51 9.68
CA PHE A 94 -19.28 3.37 8.96
C PHE A 94 -18.13 4.12 9.65
N TYR A 95 -18.34 5.39 10.01
CA TYR A 95 -17.28 6.18 10.63
C TYR A 95 -16.86 5.62 11.99
N ARG A 96 -17.82 5.28 12.84
CA ARG A 96 -17.53 4.76 14.19
C ARG A 96 -16.82 3.41 14.16
N HIS A 97 -17.27 2.49 13.30
CA HIS A 97 -16.85 1.10 13.36
C HIS A 97 -15.75 0.72 12.36
N HIS A 98 -15.51 1.55 11.34
CA HIS A 98 -14.48 1.29 10.32
C HIS A 98 -13.47 2.42 10.22
N TYR A 99 -13.91 3.65 9.99
CA TYR A 99 -13.00 4.77 9.78
C TYR A 99 -12.17 5.08 11.03
N GLU A 100 -12.84 5.36 12.15
CA GLU A 100 -12.21 5.74 13.43
C GLU A 100 -11.56 4.52 14.11
N ALA A 101 -12.09 3.33 13.87
CA ALA A 101 -11.54 2.08 14.39
C ALA A 101 -10.39 1.51 13.55
N ASN A 102 -10.01 2.16 12.44
CA ASN A 102 -8.97 1.72 11.52
C ASN A 102 -9.20 0.28 11.00
N ARG A 103 -10.44 -0.04 10.58
CA ARG A 103 -10.81 -1.35 10.04
C ARG A 103 -11.24 -1.25 8.57
N PRO A 104 -10.66 -2.04 7.66
CA PRO A 104 -11.07 -2.04 6.27
C PRO A 104 -12.46 -2.66 6.14
N ALA A 105 -13.12 -2.36 5.03
CA ALA A 105 -14.40 -2.95 4.69
C ALA A 105 -14.57 -3.02 3.18
N LYS A 106 -15.19 -4.11 2.71
CA LYS A 106 -15.81 -4.15 1.39
C LYS A 106 -17.17 -3.47 1.48
N LEU A 107 -17.50 -2.62 0.51
CA LEU A 107 -18.72 -1.82 0.52
C LEU A 107 -19.51 -2.08 -0.77
N THR A 108 -20.81 -2.31 -0.64
CA THR A 108 -21.75 -2.44 -1.76
C THR A 108 -22.83 -1.35 -1.69
N GLY A 109 -23.56 -1.13 -2.79
CA GLY A 109 -24.69 -0.20 -2.81
C GLY A 109 -24.32 1.30 -2.73
N LEU A 110 -23.03 1.66 -2.71
CA LEU A 110 -22.59 3.06 -2.56
C LEU A 110 -22.81 3.93 -3.79
N ILE A 111 -22.70 3.33 -4.98
CA ILE A 111 -22.68 4.07 -6.25
C ILE A 111 -23.69 3.54 -7.27
N GLY A 112 -24.71 2.80 -6.82
CA GLY A 112 -25.73 2.23 -7.72
C GLY A 112 -26.48 3.28 -8.55
N HIS A 113 -26.46 4.54 -8.12
CA HIS A 113 -27.05 5.69 -8.80
C HIS A 113 -26.12 6.38 -9.82
N TRP A 114 -24.86 5.95 -9.96
CA TRP A 114 -23.95 6.52 -10.94
C TRP A 114 -24.30 6.05 -12.35
N SER A 115 -24.48 6.99 -13.28
CA SER A 115 -24.69 6.63 -14.69
C SER A 115 -23.44 5.96 -15.30
N ALA A 116 -22.26 6.25 -14.75
CA ALA A 116 -20.98 5.64 -15.10
C ALA A 116 -21.03 4.10 -15.16
N LEU A 117 -21.77 3.44 -14.27
CA LEU A 117 -21.91 1.97 -14.25
C LEU A 117 -22.51 1.38 -15.53
N THR A 118 -23.23 2.20 -16.30
CA THR A 118 -23.84 1.79 -17.57
C THR A 118 -23.21 2.47 -18.78
N ARG A 119 -22.63 3.66 -18.61
CA ARG A 119 -22.09 4.48 -19.70
C ARG A 119 -20.62 4.20 -19.99
N TRP A 120 -19.83 3.97 -18.95
CA TRP A 120 -18.38 3.85 -19.11
C TRP A 120 -18.02 2.61 -19.92
N SER A 121 -17.26 2.87 -20.98
CA SER A 121 -16.74 1.90 -21.94
C SER A 121 -15.58 2.56 -22.67
N LEU A 122 -14.72 1.77 -23.33
CA LEU A 122 -13.66 2.32 -24.18
C LEU A 122 -14.22 3.26 -25.28
N ASP A 123 -15.39 2.93 -25.84
CA ASP A 123 -16.07 3.78 -26.82
C ASP A 123 -16.53 5.11 -26.23
N HIS A 124 -17.15 5.07 -25.03
CA HIS A 124 -17.57 6.28 -24.32
C HIS A 124 -16.37 7.16 -23.96
N PHE A 125 -15.28 6.57 -23.45
CA PHE A 125 -14.06 7.30 -23.13
C PHE A 125 -13.44 7.99 -24.35
N ALA A 126 -13.35 7.29 -25.48
CA ALA A 126 -12.86 7.87 -26.72
C ALA A 126 -13.78 9.00 -27.24
N ALA A 127 -15.09 8.83 -27.15
CA ALA A 127 -16.05 9.83 -27.61
C ALA A 127 -16.03 11.11 -26.75
N VAL A 128 -15.93 10.95 -25.43
CA VAL A 128 -16.05 12.06 -24.48
C VAL A 128 -14.73 12.82 -24.28
N ALA A 129 -13.61 12.10 -24.25
CA ALA A 129 -12.31 12.68 -23.89
C ALA A 129 -11.16 12.26 -24.82
N GLY A 130 -11.43 11.57 -25.94
CA GLY A 130 -10.37 11.00 -26.79
C GLY A 130 -9.37 12.03 -27.35
N GLY A 131 -9.81 13.27 -27.56
CA GLY A 131 -8.95 14.37 -28.00
C GLY A 131 -8.05 14.96 -26.91
N ALA A 132 -8.29 14.64 -25.64
CA ALA A 132 -7.50 15.14 -24.52
C ALA A 132 -6.11 14.50 -24.50
N VAL A 133 -5.14 15.21 -23.94
CA VAL A 133 -3.82 14.67 -23.63
C VAL A 133 -3.80 14.30 -22.15
N VAL A 134 -3.48 13.06 -21.86
CA VAL A 134 -3.35 12.53 -20.51
C VAL A 134 -1.90 12.15 -20.24
N GLU A 135 -1.55 12.15 -18.96
CA GLU A 135 -0.31 11.60 -18.48
C GLU A 135 -0.56 10.16 -17.98
N ALA A 136 0.18 9.20 -18.52
CA ALA A 136 0.12 7.80 -18.12
C ALA A 136 1.52 7.29 -17.76
N GLN A 137 1.58 6.23 -16.98
CA GLN A 137 2.79 5.43 -16.86
C GLN A 137 2.82 4.42 -18.01
N VAL A 138 3.91 4.39 -18.78
CA VAL A 138 4.16 3.40 -19.84
C VAL A 138 5.56 2.81 -19.71
N GLU A 139 5.81 1.66 -20.33
CA GLU A 139 7.08 0.93 -20.22
C GLU A 139 7.43 0.54 -18.77
N ARG A 140 6.41 0.31 -17.92
CA ARG A 140 6.57 -0.03 -16.49
C ARG A 140 7.37 -1.31 -16.30
N ASP A 141 7.36 -2.23 -17.25
CA ASP A 141 8.10 -3.51 -17.14
C ASP A 141 9.62 -3.34 -17.29
N ARG A 142 10.11 -2.14 -17.65
CA ARG A 142 11.55 -1.83 -17.70
C ARG A 142 12.22 -1.77 -16.32
N SER A 143 11.44 -1.67 -15.24
CA SER A 143 11.95 -1.62 -13.87
C SER A 143 11.03 -2.42 -12.93
N PRO A 144 11.58 -3.29 -12.06
CA PRO A 144 10.75 -3.94 -11.03
C PRO A 144 10.19 -2.92 -10.01
N ASP A 145 10.81 -1.75 -9.90
CA ASP A 145 10.45 -0.67 -8.97
C ASP A 145 9.65 0.46 -9.65
N TYR A 146 8.81 0.14 -10.64
CA TYR A 146 8.10 1.13 -11.47
C TYR A 146 7.27 2.17 -10.68
N GLU A 147 6.74 1.85 -9.50
CA GLU A 147 6.05 2.83 -8.65
C GLU A 147 7.00 3.81 -7.95
N LEU A 148 8.20 3.34 -7.60
CA LEU A 148 9.24 4.17 -6.99
C LEU A 148 9.98 5.00 -8.04
N ALA A 149 10.12 4.46 -9.26
CA ALA A 149 10.72 5.10 -10.43
C ALA A 149 9.67 5.71 -11.38
N LYS A 150 8.48 6.02 -10.87
CA LYS A 150 7.30 6.48 -11.65
C LYS A 150 7.59 7.62 -12.63
N ASP A 151 8.52 8.53 -12.31
CA ASP A 151 8.88 9.64 -13.18
C ASP A 151 9.58 9.18 -14.47
N ASP A 152 10.30 8.06 -14.45
CA ASP A 152 10.96 7.47 -15.62
C ASP A 152 9.95 6.87 -16.61
N HIS A 153 8.78 6.48 -16.10
CA HIS A 153 7.69 5.84 -16.85
C HIS A 153 6.63 6.82 -17.33
N ARG A 154 6.73 8.10 -16.96
CA ARG A 154 5.73 9.12 -17.26
C ARG A 154 5.75 9.51 -18.74
N ARG A 155 4.61 9.44 -19.43
CA ARG A 155 4.45 9.95 -20.81
C ARG A 155 3.13 10.68 -20.99
N LEU A 156 3.17 11.72 -21.82
CA LEU A 156 1.98 12.39 -22.32
C LEU A 156 1.51 11.68 -23.59
N VAL A 157 0.26 11.22 -23.60
CA VAL A 157 -0.36 10.48 -24.70
C VAL A 157 -1.73 11.06 -25.00
N ARG A 158 -2.17 10.99 -26.26
CA ARG A 158 -3.58 11.28 -26.57
C ARG A 158 -4.44 10.19 -25.94
N PHE A 159 -5.53 10.58 -25.30
CA PHE A 159 -6.37 9.61 -24.60
C PHE A 159 -6.94 8.57 -25.56
N ALA A 160 -7.34 8.97 -26.78
CA ALA A 160 -7.76 8.03 -27.82
C ALA A 160 -6.68 6.99 -28.18
N GLU A 161 -5.41 7.37 -28.21
CA GLU A 161 -4.30 6.44 -28.48
C GLU A 161 -4.15 5.42 -27.35
N LEU A 162 -4.26 5.87 -26.10
CA LEU A 162 -4.29 4.96 -24.95
C LEU A 162 -5.51 4.02 -25.01
N ILE A 163 -6.69 4.53 -25.37
CA ILE A 163 -7.87 3.69 -25.58
C ILE A 163 -7.64 2.63 -26.67
N ASP A 164 -7.00 3.00 -27.78
CA ASP A 164 -6.68 2.06 -28.86
C ASP A 164 -5.69 0.97 -28.40
N TRP A 165 -4.75 1.28 -27.52
CA TRP A 165 -3.90 0.28 -26.88
C TRP A 165 -4.72 -0.68 -26.00
N LEU A 166 -5.66 -0.16 -25.20
CA LEU A 166 -6.51 -0.97 -24.33
C LEU A 166 -7.47 -1.88 -25.11
N ARG A 167 -7.89 -1.49 -26.32
CA ARG A 167 -8.74 -2.31 -27.20
C ARG A 167 -8.08 -3.61 -27.66
N LYS A 168 -6.74 -3.71 -27.56
CA LYS A 168 -6.02 -4.94 -27.89
C LYS A 168 -6.35 -6.09 -26.94
N ASP A 169 -6.89 -5.78 -25.74
CA ASP A 169 -7.29 -6.75 -24.73
C ASP A 169 -6.16 -7.71 -24.30
N GLU A 170 -4.93 -7.21 -24.35
CA GLU A 170 -3.74 -7.94 -23.91
C GLU A 170 -3.50 -7.68 -22.42
N ALA A 171 -3.22 -8.75 -21.67
CA ALA A 171 -2.82 -8.60 -20.28
C ALA A 171 -1.45 -7.92 -20.21
N SER A 172 -1.34 -6.84 -19.44
CA SER A 172 -0.13 -6.04 -19.36
C SER A 172 -0.09 -5.26 -18.05
N ASN A 173 1.10 -5.11 -17.48
CA ASN A 173 1.37 -4.13 -16.44
C ASN A 173 2.04 -2.87 -17.01
N ASP A 174 2.30 -2.84 -18.31
CA ASP A 174 3.22 -1.90 -18.94
C ASP A 174 2.60 -0.51 -19.15
N ILE A 175 1.26 -0.40 -19.16
CA ILE A 175 0.52 0.86 -19.37
C ILE A 175 -0.52 1.03 -18.25
N TYR A 176 -0.49 2.15 -17.52
CA TYR A 176 -1.46 2.43 -16.48
C TYR A 176 -1.69 3.92 -16.21
N LEU A 177 -2.95 4.34 -16.13
CA LEU A 177 -3.36 5.63 -15.58
C LEU A 177 -3.57 5.48 -14.06
N THR A 178 -2.85 6.30 -13.28
CA THR A 178 -2.82 6.21 -11.82
C THR A 178 -3.19 7.52 -11.13
N ALA A 179 -3.47 7.48 -9.83
CA ALA A 179 -3.68 8.69 -9.02
C ALA A 179 -2.47 9.65 -9.04
N TYR A 180 -1.25 9.17 -9.28
CA TYR A 180 -0.07 10.03 -9.37
C TYR A 180 -0.17 11.06 -10.51
N ASN A 181 -0.81 10.66 -11.61
CA ASN A 181 -0.97 11.49 -12.81
C ASN A 181 -2.22 12.40 -12.75
N SER A 182 -2.95 12.37 -11.63
CA SER A 182 -4.27 12.96 -11.51
C SER A 182 -4.31 14.48 -11.63
N GLY A 183 -3.26 15.21 -11.23
CA GLY A 183 -3.24 16.67 -11.36
C GLY A 183 -3.41 17.10 -12.83
N THR A 184 -2.63 16.50 -13.72
CA THR A 184 -2.74 16.72 -15.18
C THR A 184 -4.04 16.14 -15.73
N ASN A 185 -4.43 14.95 -15.26
CA ASN A 185 -5.56 14.22 -15.84
C ASN A 185 -6.94 14.68 -15.39
N ALA A 186 -7.09 15.26 -14.20
CA ALA A 186 -8.37 15.70 -13.68
C ALA A 186 -9.01 16.74 -14.58
N ALA A 187 -8.22 17.70 -15.09
CA ALA A 187 -8.70 18.67 -16.07
C ALA A 187 -8.98 18.03 -17.45
N ALA A 188 -8.08 17.15 -17.91
CA ALA A 188 -8.18 16.51 -19.22
C ALA A 188 -9.38 15.56 -19.33
N LEU A 189 -9.73 14.88 -18.24
CA LEU A 189 -10.78 13.88 -18.16
C LEU A 189 -12.04 14.39 -17.44
N ALA A 190 -12.11 15.69 -17.12
CA ALA A 190 -13.19 16.31 -16.38
C ALA A 190 -14.61 15.92 -16.85
N PRO A 191 -14.91 15.78 -18.16
CA PRO A 191 -16.23 15.35 -18.61
C PRO A 191 -16.66 13.96 -18.11
N LEU A 192 -15.73 13.08 -17.71
CA LEU A 192 -16.07 11.77 -17.13
C LEU A 192 -16.70 11.89 -15.73
N TRP A 193 -16.45 12.99 -15.01
CA TRP A 193 -17.06 13.24 -13.71
C TRP A 193 -18.54 13.59 -13.81
N ASP A 194 -19.02 14.02 -14.99
CA ASP A 194 -20.43 14.31 -15.22
C ASP A 194 -21.30 13.02 -15.15
N ASP A 195 -20.67 11.84 -15.21
CA ASP A 195 -21.33 10.54 -15.05
C ASP A 195 -21.37 10.04 -13.59
N MET A 196 -20.77 10.80 -12.66
CA MET A 196 -20.64 10.48 -11.25
C MET A 196 -21.60 11.32 -10.40
N ALA A 197 -21.87 10.86 -9.19
CA ALA A 197 -22.70 11.56 -8.22
C ALA A 197 -22.12 11.46 -6.80
N PRO A 198 -22.55 12.30 -5.84
CA PRO A 198 -22.04 12.23 -4.48
C PRO A 198 -22.18 10.84 -3.83
N ILE A 199 -21.20 10.48 -3.00
CA ILE A 199 -21.22 9.29 -2.13
C ILE A 199 -21.48 9.76 -0.71
N ALA A 200 -22.38 9.11 0.02
CA ALA A 200 -22.80 9.52 1.37
C ALA A 200 -21.66 9.59 2.41
N LEU A 201 -20.56 8.89 2.15
CA LEU A 201 -19.35 8.81 2.98
C LEU A 201 -18.29 9.88 2.64
N LEU A 202 -18.55 10.76 1.67
CA LEU A 202 -17.59 11.79 1.23
C LEU A 202 -18.20 13.18 1.38
N GLU A 203 -17.33 14.18 1.54
CA GLU A 203 -17.71 15.59 1.40
C GLU A 203 -18.07 15.87 -0.06
N PRO A 204 -19.19 16.56 -0.33
CA PRO A 204 -19.56 16.91 -1.69
C PRO A 204 -18.57 17.93 -2.23
N ARG A 205 -17.70 17.48 -3.14
CA ARG A 205 -16.71 18.30 -3.83
C ARG A 205 -16.93 18.21 -5.33
N ASP A 206 -16.73 19.33 -6.02
CA ASP A 206 -16.81 19.35 -7.48
C ASP A 206 -15.62 18.59 -8.07
N ARG A 207 -15.91 17.68 -9.01
CA ARG A 207 -14.93 16.90 -9.78
C ARG A 207 -13.80 16.27 -8.94
N ASP A 208 -14.18 15.64 -7.84
CA ASP A 208 -13.27 15.07 -6.86
C ASP A 208 -12.90 13.60 -7.13
N GLY A 209 -11.78 13.16 -6.57
CA GLY A 209 -11.27 11.80 -6.72
C GLY A 209 -10.24 11.61 -7.83
N PHE A 210 -9.67 10.40 -7.86
CA PHE A 210 -8.58 10.02 -8.74
C PHE A 210 -9.05 8.94 -9.71
N PHE A 211 -8.90 9.18 -11.01
CA PHE A 211 -9.29 8.23 -12.06
C PHE A 211 -8.16 7.23 -12.34
N TRP A 212 -8.53 5.95 -12.40
CA TRP A 212 -7.64 4.84 -12.70
C TRP A 212 -8.15 4.10 -13.93
N LEU A 213 -7.27 3.79 -14.88
CA LEU A 213 -7.61 3.03 -16.08
C LEU A 213 -6.41 2.22 -16.55
N GLY A 214 -6.61 0.92 -16.75
CA GLY A 214 -5.56 0.05 -17.27
C GLY A 214 -6.11 -1.30 -17.73
N PRO A 215 -5.31 -2.05 -18.51
CA PRO A 215 -5.69 -3.38 -18.94
C PRO A 215 -5.69 -4.36 -17.76
N LYS A 216 -6.11 -5.59 -18.05
CA LYS A 216 -5.89 -6.73 -17.16
C LYS A 216 -4.40 -6.86 -16.84
N GLY A 217 -4.06 -7.18 -15.60
CA GLY A 217 -2.69 -7.43 -15.16
C GLY A 217 -1.95 -6.22 -14.62
N THR A 218 -2.55 -5.02 -14.65
CA THR A 218 -1.97 -3.87 -13.93
C THR A 218 -1.91 -4.17 -12.43
N LEU A 219 -0.76 -3.87 -11.85
CA LEU A 219 -0.44 -4.14 -10.45
C LEU A 219 0.04 -2.84 -9.79
N THR A 220 -0.51 -2.56 -8.61
CA THR A 220 0.09 -1.66 -7.64
C THR A 220 0.65 -2.53 -6.52
N PRO A 221 1.98 -2.53 -6.30
CA PRO A 221 2.66 -3.41 -5.35
C PRO A 221 2.28 -3.12 -3.90
N TRP A 222 2.77 -3.95 -2.98
CA TRP A 222 2.52 -3.76 -1.56
C TRP A 222 3.00 -2.39 -1.06
N HIS A 223 2.06 -1.59 -0.62
CA HIS A 223 2.30 -0.30 0.01
C HIS A 223 1.23 -0.01 1.05
N HIS A 224 1.41 1.01 1.87
CA HIS A 224 0.31 1.64 2.59
C HIS A 224 0.18 3.10 2.15
N ASP A 225 -0.93 3.72 2.50
CA ASP A 225 -1.12 5.15 2.27
C ASP A 225 -0.89 5.94 3.56
N LEU A 226 -0.62 7.25 3.39
CA LEU A 226 -0.56 8.24 4.47
C LEU A 226 -1.93 8.88 4.76
N THR A 227 -2.98 8.36 4.13
CA THR A 227 -4.36 8.81 4.24
C THR A 227 -5.29 7.61 4.18
N ASN A 228 -6.51 7.73 4.69
CA ASN A 228 -7.58 6.80 4.39
C ASN A 228 -8.01 6.95 2.93
N ASN A 229 -8.38 5.84 2.29
CA ASN A 229 -8.71 5.78 0.87
C ASN A 229 -10.00 4.98 0.63
N LEU A 230 -10.87 5.45 -0.27
CA LEU A 230 -12.03 4.72 -0.75
C LEU A 230 -11.82 4.42 -2.23
N LEU A 231 -11.52 3.16 -2.57
CA LEU A 231 -11.38 2.71 -3.95
C LEU A 231 -12.70 2.10 -4.42
N VAL A 232 -13.30 2.72 -5.43
CA VAL A 232 -14.60 2.37 -6.02
C VAL A 232 -14.39 1.80 -7.42
N GLN A 233 -14.95 0.62 -7.68
CA GLN A 233 -14.82 -0.05 -8.96
C GLN A 233 -16.02 0.23 -9.87
N VAL A 234 -15.77 0.71 -11.09
CA VAL A 234 -16.83 1.09 -12.04
C VAL A 234 -16.88 0.13 -13.23
N MET A 235 -15.73 -0.27 -13.77
CA MET A 235 -15.62 -1.25 -14.87
C MET A 235 -14.62 -2.35 -14.53
N GLY A 236 -14.91 -3.60 -14.90
CA GLY A 236 -14.02 -4.75 -14.64
C GLY A 236 -13.85 -5.06 -13.16
N ARG A 237 -12.95 -6.00 -12.83
CA ARG A 237 -12.68 -6.41 -11.45
C ARG A 237 -11.25 -6.12 -11.02
N LYS A 238 -11.08 -5.78 -9.76
CA LYS A 238 -9.78 -5.70 -9.09
C LYS A 238 -9.74 -6.66 -7.90
N ARG A 239 -8.61 -7.33 -7.73
CA ARG A 239 -8.27 -8.05 -6.51
C ARG A 239 -7.49 -7.12 -5.60
N VAL A 240 -7.92 -7.04 -4.35
CA VAL A 240 -7.29 -6.23 -3.31
C VAL A 240 -6.86 -7.17 -2.20
N ARG A 241 -5.55 -7.25 -1.97
CA ARG A 241 -4.96 -7.94 -0.83
C ARG A 241 -4.56 -6.92 0.21
N MET A 242 -4.78 -7.21 1.48
CA MET A 242 -4.57 -6.28 2.57
C MET A 242 -3.90 -6.96 3.75
N ALA A 243 -2.95 -6.27 4.38
CA ALA A 243 -2.35 -6.69 5.64
C ALA A 243 -2.44 -5.56 6.67
N PRO A 244 -2.64 -5.88 7.95
CA PRO A 244 -2.93 -4.88 8.97
C PRO A 244 -1.67 -4.10 9.35
N PRO A 245 -1.80 -2.85 9.84
CA PRO A 245 -0.66 -2.03 10.24
C PRO A 245 0.22 -2.67 11.31
N TRP A 246 -0.35 -3.48 12.21
CA TRP A 246 0.40 -4.20 13.23
C TRP A 246 1.28 -5.33 12.70
N ALA A 247 1.15 -5.69 11.43
CA ALA A 247 2.07 -6.59 10.75
C ALA A 247 3.30 -5.86 10.16
N PHE A 248 3.56 -4.61 10.56
CA PHE A 248 4.60 -3.72 10.04
C PHE A 248 5.96 -4.40 9.80
N ASP A 249 6.50 -5.09 10.81
CA ASP A 249 7.79 -5.77 10.69
C ASP A 249 7.78 -6.86 9.61
N ARG A 250 6.70 -7.63 9.54
CA ARG A 250 6.52 -8.70 8.54
C ARG A 250 6.27 -8.14 7.15
N MET A 251 5.78 -6.90 7.04
CA MET A 251 5.63 -6.19 5.77
C MET A 251 6.94 -5.60 5.25
N LYS A 252 8.02 -5.63 6.03
CA LYS A 252 9.38 -5.27 5.58
C LYS A 252 9.43 -3.89 4.93
N ASN A 253 8.85 -2.87 5.57
CA ASN A 253 8.88 -1.50 5.04
C ASN A 253 10.33 -1.07 4.79
N SER A 254 10.68 -0.89 3.52
CA SER A 254 12.07 -0.62 3.11
C SER A 254 12.26 0.80 2.62
N ARG A 255 11.24 1.39 2.00
CA ARG A 255 11.31 2.74 1.41
C ARG A 255 9.94 3.41 1.41
N HIS A 256 9.87 4.60 2.02
CA HIS A 256 8.63 5.37 2.11
C HIS A 256 7.48 4.48 2.65
N CYS A 257 6.42 4.30 1.87
CA CYS A 257 5.28 3.47 2.25
C CYS A 257 5.27 2.10 1.56
N PHE A 258 6.36 1.74 0.87
CA PHE A 258 6.46 0.50 0.11
C PHE A 258 7.07 -0.63 0.93
N SER A 259 6.59 -1.83 0.67
CA SER A 259 7.03 -3.09 1.27
C SER A 259 8.22 -3.69 0.52
N GLY A 260 9.08 -4.38 1.25
CA GLY A 260 10.20 -5.16 0.71
C GLY A 260 9.81 -6.51 0.09
N TRP A 261 8.53 -6.88 0.07
CA TRP A 261 8.05 -8.09 -0.61
C TRP A 261 8.01 -7.99 -2.15
N GLY A 262 8.23 -6.80 -2.71
CA GLY A 262 8.21 -6.58 -4.16
C GLY A 262 6.81 -6.77 -4.76
N ASN A 263 6.79 -7.23 -6.03
CA ASN A 263 5.56 -7.35 -6.82
C ASN A 263 4.82 -8.68 -6.62
N GLU A 264 5.44 -9.66 -5.96
CA GLU A 264 4.81 -10.95 -5.73
C GLU A 264 3.64 -10.84 -4.73
N ALA A 265 2.56 -11.55 -5.03
CA ALA A 265 1.42 -11.63 -4.13
C ALA A 265 1.73 -12.53 -2.93
N LEU A 266 1.33 -12.09 -1.74
CA LEU A 266 1.29 -12.95 -0.56
C LEU A 266 -0.05 -13.68 -0.54
N PRO A 267 -0.08 -14.99 -0.22
CA PRO A 267 -1.33 -15.75 -0.17
C PRO A 267 -2.24 -15.22 0.95
N ALA A 268 -3.54 -15.21 0.70
CA ALA A 268 -4.55 -14.91 1.72
C ALA A 268 -4.51 -15.96 2.84
N GLY A 269 -4.66 -15.52 4.09
CA GLY A 269 -4.66 -16.40 5.25
C GLY A 269 -4.01 -15.78 6.48
N GLU A 270 -3.69 -16.63 7.45
CA GLU A 270 -3.22 -16.21 8.78
C GLU A 270 -1.78 -15.71 8.83
N GLY A 271 -0.99 -15.97 7.78
CA GLY A 271 0.45 -15.76 7.78
C GLY A 271 1.19 -16.68 8.75
N ASP A 272 2.48 -16.40 8.94
CA ASP A 272 3.35 -17.12 9.88
C ASP A 272 4.37 -16.18 10.53
N ALA A 273 5.47 -16.73 11.06
CA ALA A 273 6.54 -15.95 11.66
C ALA A 273 7.23 -14.99 10.66
N ALA A 274 7.26 -15.34 9.37
CA ALA A 274 7.90 -14.57 8.32
C ALA A 274 6.90 -13.74 7.50
N THR A 275 5.67 -14.23 7.34
CA THR A 275 4.64 -13.66 6.46
C THR A 275 3.50 -13.04 7.27
N PRO A 276 2.99 -11.87 6.86
CA PRO A 276 1.86 -11.22 7.51
C PRO A 276 0.56 -12.02 7.29
N PRO A 277 -0.46 -11.85 8.14
CA PRO A 277 -1.82 -12.24 7.78
C PRO A 277 -2.32 -11.35 6.64
N VAL A 278 -3.04 -11.96 5.70
CA VAL A 278 -3.53 -11.30 4.49
C VAL A 278 -5.02 -11.56 4.33
N LEU A 279 -5.79 -10.47 4.28
CA LEU A 279 -7.17 -10.46 3.81
C LEU A 279 -7.17 -10.29 2.28
N GLU A 280 -8.10 -10.94 1.59
CA GLU A 280 -8.28 -10.78 0.15
C GLU A 280 -9.75 -10.49 -0.17
N ALA A 281 -9.97 -9.54 -1.07
CA ALA A 281 -11.28 -9.25 -1.65
C ALA A 281 -11.17 -9.05 -3.15
N ILE A 282 -12.23 -9.40 -3.87
CA ILE A 282 -12.43 -8.97 -5.25
C ILE A 282 -13.56 -7.93 -5.24
N ILE A 283 -13.30 -6.78 -5.83
CA ILE A 283 -14.30 -5.74 -6.09
C ILE A 283 -14.62 -5.71 -7.59
N GLY A 284 -15.90 -5.76 -7.92
CA GLY A 284 -16.45 -5.60 -9.26
C GLY A 284 -17.26 -4.30 -9.40
N PRO A 285 -17.88 -4.06 -10.58
CA PRO A 285 -18.66 -2.85 -10.83
C PRO A 285 -19.71 -2.58 -9.74
N GLY A 286 -19.68 -1.38 -9.16
CA GLY A 286 -20.60 -0.94 -8.10
C GLY A 286 -20.11 -1.23 -6.68
N GLU A 287 -19.04 -2.00 -6.54
CA GLU A 287 -18.43 -2.33 -5.24
C GLU A 287 -17.23 -1.42 -4.95
N ALA A 288 -16.90 -1.27 -3.68
CA ALA A 288 -15.76 -0.49 -3.22
C ALA A 288 -15.01 -1.21 -2.10
N ILE A 289 -13.78 -0.76 -1.85
CA ILE A 289 -12.99 -1.12 -0.68
C ILE A 289 -12.61 0.15 0.07
N PHE A 290 -12.85 0.16 1.38
CA PHE A 290 -12.29 1.16 2.29
C PHE A 290 -10.95 0.65 2.81
N LEU A 291 -9.90 1.44 2.58
CA LEU A 291 -8.53 1.21 3.02
C LEU A 291 -8.17 2.26 4.07
N PRO A 292 -8.15 1.90 5.37
CA PRO A 292 -7.77 2.84 6.41
C PRO A 292 -6.28 3.19 6.30
N VAL A 293 -5.90 4.37 6.79
CA VAL A 293 -4.50 4.82 6.83
C VAL A 293 -3.61 3.74 7.49
N GLY A 294 -2.43 3.53 6.90
CA GLY A 294 -1.44 2.55 7.39
C GLY A 294 -1.74 1.08 7.05
N TRP A 295 -2.89 0.76 6.47
CA TRP A 295 -3.15 -0.60 5.99
C TRP A 295 -2.33 -0.89 4.73
N TRP A 296 -1.56 -1.96 4.81
CA TRP A 296 -0.81 -2.46 3.68
C TRP A 296 -1.77 -3.06 2.67
N HIS A 297 -1.55 -2.78 1.40
CA HIS A 297 -2.38 -3.33 0.34
C HIS A 297 -1.62 -3.47 -0.99
N GLN A 298 -2.05 -4.44 -1.76
CA GLN A 298 -1.66 -4.69 -3.14
C GLN A 298 -2.93 -4.79 -3.98
N VAL A 299 -2.94 -4.17 -5.16
CA VAL A 299 -4.12 -4.11 -6.02
C VAL A 299 -3.76 -4.61 -7.42
N GLU A 300 -4.49 -5.60 -7.90
CA GLU A 300 -4.29 -6.26 -9.19
C GLU A 300 -5.57 -6.16 -10.02
N ALA A 301 -5.48 -5.68 -11.26
CA ALA A 301 -6.60 -5.70 -12.20
C ALA A 301 -6.77 -7.10 -12.81
N LEU A 302 -7.95 -7.71 -12.61
CA LEU A 302 -8.26 -9.04 -13.15
C LEU A 302 -8.82 -8.99 -14.58
N ASP A 303 -9.32 -7.82 -14.97
CA ASP A 303 -9.88 -7.50 -16.28
C ASP A 303 -9.39 -6.10 -16.71
N LEU A 304 -9.70 -5.68 -17.94
CA LEU A 304 -9.70 -4.24 -18.28
C LEU A 304 -10.54 -3.50 -17.23
N SER A 305 -9.96 -2.51 -16.57
CA SER A 305 -10.56 -1.93 -15.38
C SER A 305 -10.52 -0.40 -15.36
N ALA A 306 -11.62 0.19 -14.91
CA ALA A 306 -11.73 1.61 -14.59
C ALA A 306 -12.28 1.78 -13.16
N SER A 307 -11.60 2.61 -12.37
CA SER A 307 -11.92 2.83 -10.95
C SER A 307 -11.79 4.31 -10.61
N MET A 308 -12.47 4.71 -9.54
CA MET A 308 -12.25 6.00 -8.88
C MET A 308 -11.73 5.75 -7.48
N SER A 309 -10.78 6.55 -7.00
CA SER A 309 -10.41 6.56 -5.58
C SER A 309 -10.61 7.92 -4.93
N PHE A 310 -10.92 7.97 -3.64
CA PHE A 310 -11.26 9.20 -2.93
C PHE A 310 -10.61 9.27 -1.54
N THR A 311 -10.26 10.48 -1.14
CA THR A 311 -9.71 10.80 0.19
C THR A 311 -10.51 11.87 0.94
N SER A 312 -11.57 12.39 0.33
CA SER A 312 -12.42 13.49 0.80
C SER A 312 -13.51 13.06 1.78
N PHE A 313 -13.17 12.22 2.76
CA PHE A 313 -14.13 11.79 3.79
C PHE A 313 -14.68 12.97 4.59
N ARG A 314 -15.88 12.80 5.17
CA ARG A 314 -16.56 13.76 6.08
C ARG A 314 -15.94 13.81 7.49
N ARG A 315 -14.80 13.15 7.67
CA ARG A 315 -13.97 13.13 8.88
C ARG A 315 -12.54 13.52 8.49
N SER A 316 -11.76 13.99 9.46
CA SER A 316 -10.39 14.43 9.20
C SER A 316 -9.56 13.29 8.59
N ASN A 317 -8.86 13.60 7.50
CA ASN A 317 -7.98 12.68 6.79
C ASN A 317 -6.56 13.27 6.62
N THR A 318 -6.11 14.06 7.59
CA THR A 318 -4.85 14.82 7.55
C THR A 318 -3.67 14.07 8.18
N HIS A 319 -3.68 12.73 8.10
CA HIS A 319 -2.67 11.86 8.72
C HIS A 319 -1.26 12.00 8.10
N VAL A 320 -1.13 12.73 7.00
CA VAL A 320 0.15 12.98 6.32
C VAL A 320 0.93 14.14 6.95
N ASP A 321 0.28 15.03 7.70
CA ASP A 321 0.86 16.32 8.13
C ASP A 321 2.08 16.18 9.08
N ASP A 322 2.18 15.07 9.79
CA ASP A 322 3.29 14.75 10.70
C ASP A 322 4.25 13.67 10.16
N TYR A 323 4.05 13.21 8.92
CA TYR A 323 4.94 12.25 8.28
C TYR A 323 6.22 12.92 7.74
N ARG A 324 7.34 12.77 8.47
CA ARG A 324 8.61 13.48 8.19
C ARG A 324 9.79 12.58 7.83
N SER A 325 9.68 11.27 8.03
CA SER A 325 10.81 10.34 7.99
C SER A 325 11.19 9.83 6.59
N TRP A 326 10.53 10.30 5.53
CA TRP A 326 10.66 9.69 4.20
C TRP A 326 12.08 9.77 3.59
N GLY A 327 12.87 10.77 3.98
CA GLY A 327 14.24 11.01 3.48
C GLY A 327 15.36 10.70 4.48
N GLU A 328 15.04 10.17 5.67
CA GLU A 328 16.02 9.94 6.74
C GLU A 328 16.59 8.52 6.78
N ILE A 329 16.09 7.64 5.91
CA ILE A 329 16.55 6.25 5.78
C ILE A 329 17.10 6.10 4.35
N ALA A 330 18.35 6.53 4.16
CA ALA A 330 19.12 6.33 2.94
C ALA A 330 20.06 5.13 3.10
#